data_AF-A0A653C6Y7-F1
#
_entry.id   AF-A0A653C6Y7-F1
#
_cell.length_a   1.000
_cell.length_b   1.000
_cell.length_c   1.000
_cell.angle_alpha   90.00
_cell.angle_beta   90.00
_cell.angle_gamma   90.00
#
_symmetry.space_group_name_H-M   'P 1'
#
loop_
_entity.id
_entity.type
_entity.pdbx_description
1 polymer ?
#
loop_
_entity_poly.entity_id
_entity_poly.type
_entity_poly.pdbx_seq_one_letter_code
_entity_poly.pdbx_strand_id
1 'polypeptide(L)'
;MDASTSTHRKNAGNMQILGLDQAVLQSIDRCPSEDLKRKMYGCILVVGGGMKFSGIATWLQNRISLQIPYLYRAEQLDIITNPRDMDSAMVAWKGACIMSCLETAHELWINQDEWKKCGVRILRERAPFTW
;
A
#
# COMPACT_ATOMS: atom_id res chain seq x y z
N MET A 1 -30.31 42.56 4.77
CA MET A 1 -30.41 41.53 3.72
C MET A 1 -29.01 41.01 3.52
N ASP A 2 -28.71 39.98 4.29
CA ASP A 2 -27.38 39.46 4.54
C ASP A 2 -26.95 38.52 3.41
N ALA A 3 -25.73 38.73 2.89
CA ALA A 3 -25.05 37.78 2.03
C ALA A 3 -23.62 37.58 2.54
N SER A 4 -23.51 37.19 3.81
CA SER A 4 -22.29 36.61 4.37
C SER A 4 -22.27 35.12 4.00
N THR A 5 -21.76 34.78 2.82
CA THR A 5 -21.39 33.38 2.51
C THR A 5 -19.87 33.30 2.47
N SER A 6 -19.30 33.27 3.69
CA SER A 6 -17.90 32.95 3.94
C SER A 6 -17.58 31.60 3.32
N THR A 7 -16.82 31.61 2.23
CA THR A 7 -16.22 30.41 1.65
C THR A 7 -15.21 29.87 2.65
N HIS A 8 -15.62 28.91 3.48
CA HIS A 8 -14.69 28.10 4.28
C HIS A 8 -13.86 27.21 3.34
N ARG A 9 -12.86 27.80 2.67
CA ARG A 9 -11.68 27.05 2.23
C ARG A 9 -10.94 26.65 3.50
N LYS A 10 -11.25 25.45 4.03
CA LYS A 10 -10.38 24.78 4.98
C LYS A 10 -9.01 24.66 4.31
N ASN A 11 -7.96 25.12 5.00
CA ASN A 11 -6.56 24.92 4.64
C ASN A 11 -6.32 23.42 4.35
N ALA A 12 -6.38 23.03 3.09
CA ALA A 12 -5.70 21.84 2.61
C ALA A 12 -4.22 22.20 2.64
N GLY A 13 -3.53 21.89 3.74
CA GLY A 13 -2.08 22.04 3.81
C GLY A 13 -1.48 21.38 2.57
N ASN A 14 -0.74 22.16 1.77
CA ASN A 14 -0.14 21.84 0.48
C ASN A 14 -0.15 20.34 0.15
N MET A 15 -1.25 19.83 -0.40
CA MET A 15 -1.31 18.44 -0.86
C MET A 15 -0.51 18.36 -2.15
N GLN A 16 0.78 18.11 -2.02
CA GLN A 16 1.68 17.97 -3.15
C GLN A 16 1.27 16.73 -3.93
N ILE A 17 0.74 16.94 -5.14
CA ILE A 17 0.40 15.86 -6.06
C ILE A 17 1.72 15.24 -6.53
N LEU A 18 1.97 13.99 -6.14
CA LEU A 18 3.15 13.24 -6.56
C LEU A 18 2.79 12.29 -7.70
N GLY A 19 3.66 12.22 -8.71
CA GLY A 19 3.61 11.15 -9.71
C GLY A 19 3.86 9.79 -9.05
N LEU A 20 3.30 8.73 -9.63
CA LEU A 20 3.37 7.39 -9.05
C LEU A 20 4.83 6.91 -8.84
N ASP A 21 5.69 7.14 -9.82
CA ASP A 21 7.11 6.78 -9.75
C ASP A 21 7.81 7.49 -8.59
N GLN A 22 7.54 8.79 -8.41
CA GLN A 22 8.05 9.57 -7.28
C GLN A 22 7.51 9.06 -5.95
N ALA A 23 6.22 8.73 -5.89
CA ALA A 23 5.60 8.19 -4.69
C ALA A 23 6.23 6.84 -4.27
N VAL A 24 6.52 5.97 -5.25
CA VAL A 24 7.22 4.70 -4.99
C VAL A 24 8.64 4.95 -4.47
N LEU A 25 9.43 5.80 -5.13
CA LEU A 25 10.81 6.13 -4.70
C LEU A 25 10.82 6.70 -3.28
N GLN A 26 9.95 7.67 -2.99
CA GLN A 26 9.85 8.28 -1.66
C GLN A 26 9.37 7.30 -0.59
N SER A 27 8.46 6.39 -0.93
CA SER A 27 8.00 5.35 -0.01
C SER A 27 9.12 4.40 0.36
N ILE A 28 9.93 3.97 -0.62
CA ILE A 28 11.05 3.06 -0.39
C ILE A 28 12.14 3.78 0.42
N ASP A 29 12.44 5.04 0.13
CA ASP A 29 13.48 5.78 0.86
C ASP A 29 13.16 5.97 2.36
N ARG A 30 11.89 5.93 2.74
CA ARG A 30 11.45 5.96 4.14
C ARG A 30 11.62 4.62 4.87
N CYS A 31 12.06 3.55 4.19
CA CYS A 31 12.35 2.29 4.86
C CYS A 31 13.52 2.45 5.84
N PRO A 32 13.44 1.84 7.05
CA PRO A 32 14.40 2.06 8.13
C PRO A 32 15.81 1.50 7.89
N SER A 33 15.99 0.56 6.95
CA SER A 33 17.28 -0.05 6.68
C SER A 33 17.58 -0.18 5.19
N GLU A 34 18.86 -0.10 4.87
CA GLU A 34 19.40 -0.20 3.50
C GLU A 34 19.06 -1.55 2.85
N ASP A 35 19.08 -2.63 3.63
CA ASP A 35 18.72 -3.97 3.15
C ASP A 35 17.23 -4.08 2.81
N LEU A 36 16.37 -3.41 3.58
CA LEU A 36 14.95 -3.36 3.25
C LEU A 36 14.73 -2.52 1.99
N LYS A 37 15.42 -1.38 1.84
CA LYS A 37 15.38 -0.57 0.61
C LYS A 37 15.76 -1.41 -0.62
N ARG A 38 16.87 -2.17 -0.54
CA ARG A 38 17.29 -3.09 -1.61
C ARG A 38 16.21 -4.11 -1.97
N LYS A 39 15.58 -4.75 -0.97
CA LYS A 39 14.49 -5.71 -1.20
C LYS A 39 13.26 -5.06 -1.84
N MET A 40 12.88 -3.87 -1.39
CA MET A 40 11.72 -3.13 -1.92
C MET A 40 11.95 -2.64 -3.35
N TYR A 41 13.18 -2.25 -3.71
CA TYR A 41 13.52 -1.95 -5.09
C TYR A 41 13.58 -3.18 -5.99
N GLY A 42 13.94 -4.35 -5.43
CA GLY A 42 14.03 -5.59 -6.19
C GLY A 42 12.68 -6.11 -6.69
N CYS A 43 11.57 -5.82 -5.99
CA CYS A 43 10.25 -6.29 -6.37
C CYS A 43 9.15 -5.29 -5.99
N ILE A 44 8.43 -4.79 -6.99
CA ILE A 44 7.27 -3.91 -6.83
C ILE A 44 6.05 -4.61 -7.44
N LEU A 45 5.07 -4.90 -6.59
CA LEU A 45 3.79 -5.48 -7.00
C LEU A 45 2.75 -4.38 -7.23
N VAL A 46 2.22 -4.30 -8.45
CA VAL A 46 1.12 -3.40 -8.82
C VAL A 46 -0.20 -4.16 -8.71
N VAL A 47 -1.08 -3.69 -7.81
CA VAL A 47 -2.41 -4.28 -7.56
C VAL A 47 -3.53 -3.28 -7.83
N GLY A 48 -4.77 -3.76 -7.88
CA GLY A 48 -5.97 -2.95 -8.09
C GLY A 48 -6.38 -2.77 -9.55
N GLY A 49 -7.55 -2.17 -9.78
CA GLY A 49 -8.13 -1.98 -11.11
C GLY A 49 -7.66 -0.72 -11.86
N GLY A 50 -7.07 0.25 -11.15
CA GLY A 50 -6.77 1.59 -11.71
C GLY A 50 -5.60 1.64 -12.69
N MET A 51 -4.80 0.57 -12.79
CA MET A 51 -3.58 0.53 -13.62
C MET A 51 -3.58 -0.66 -14.59
N LYS A 52 -4.75 -1.09 -15.05
CA LYS A 52 -4.93 -2.21 -15.97
C LYS A 52 -4.78 -1.80 -17.43
N PHE A 53 -3.63 -1.30 -17.82
CA PHE A 53 -3.32 -0.99 -19.22
C PHE A 53 -1.98 -1.59 -19.63
N SER A 54 -1.84 -1.89 -20.92
CA SER A 54 -0.62 -2.48 -21.46
C SER A 54 0.59 -1.56 -21.29
N GLY A 55 1.74 -2.14 -20.95
CA GLY A 55 3.00 -1.41 -20.82
C GLY A 55 3.26 -0.73 -19.47
N ILE A 56 2.34 -0.82 -18.49
CA ILE A 56 2.57 -0.21 -17.16
C ILE A 56 3.81 -0.78 -16.46
N ALA A 57 4.04 -2.10 -16.54
CA ALA A 57 5.22 -2.73 -15.94
C ALA A 57 6.52 -2.14 -16.50
N THR A 58 6.63 -2.11 -17.83
CA THR A 58 7.77 -1.53 -18.55
C THR A 58 7.94 -0.04 -18.27
N TRP A 59 6.85 0.72 -18.26
CA TRP A 59 6.89 2.16 -17.96
C TRP A 59 7.43 2.41 -16.56
N LEU A 60 6.89 1.72 -15.54
CA LEU A 60 7.33 1.92 -14.16
C LEU A 60 8.77 1.44 -13.95
N GLN A 61 9.14 0.30 -14.52
CA GLN A 61 10.51 -0.23 -14.50
C GLN A 61 11.51 0.80 -15.05
N ASN A 62 11.22 1.38 -16.21
CA ASN A 62 12.08 2.40 -16.82
C ASN A 62 12.20 3.65 -15.94
N ARG A 63 11.08 4.15 -15.41
CA ARG A 63 11.06 5.36 -14.58
C ARG A 63 11.82 5.19 -13.27
N ILE A 64 11.69 4.03 -12.64
CA ILE A 64 12.36 3.72 -11.38
C ILE A 64 13.86 3.45 -11.63
N SER A 65 14.22 2.70 -12.67
CA SER A 65 15.63 2.34 -12.98
C SER A 65 16.54 3.55 -13.22
N LEU A 66 15.99 4.64 -13.77
CA LEU A 66 16.70 5.90 -14.00
C LEU A 66 16.98 6.68 -12.71
N GLN A 67 16.24 6.41 -11.64
CA GLN A 67 16.24 7.22 -10.41
C GLN A 67 16.77 6.47 -9.19
N ILE A 68 16.90 5.14 -9.26
CA ILE A 68 17.48 4.35 -8.16
C ILE A 68 18.95 4.75 -7.93
N PRO A 69 19.32 5.11 -6.68
CA PRO A 69 20.72 5.27 -6.29
C PRO A 69 21.53 4.00 -6.51
N TYR A 70 22.78 4.13 -6.97
CA TYR A 70 23.65 2.98 -7.29
C TYR A 70 23.75 1.95 -6.16
N LEU A 71 23.78 2.40 -4.90
CA LEU A 71 23.84 1.55 -3.70
C LEU A 71 22.66 0.57 -3.54
N TYR A 72 21.50 0.88 -4.15
CA TYR A 72 20.29 0.07 -4.05
C TYR A 72 19.89 -0.59 -5.36
N ARG A 73 20.69 -0.42 -6.42
CA ARG A 73 20.41 -1.05 -7.70
C ARG A 73 20.54 -2.56 -7.52
N ALA A 74 19.40 -3.24 -7.43
CA ALA A 74 19.33 -4.68 -7.36
C ALA A 74 19.84 -5.29 -8.69
N GLU A 75 20.34 -6.53 -8.64
CA GLU A 75 20.66 -7.30 -9.85
C GLU A 75 19.42 -7.45 -10.75
N GLN A 76 18.25 -7.53 -10.11
CA GLN A 76 16.96 -7.64 -10.78
C GLN A 76 15.94 -6.70 -10.11
N LEU A 77 15.26 -5.90 -10.94
CA LEU A 77 14.10 -5.09 -10.56
C LEU A 77 12.88 -5.66 -11.28
N ASP A 78 11.98 -6.26 -10.51
CA ASP A 78 10.75 -6.85 -11.04
C ASP A 78 9.54 -5.96 -10.75
N ILE A 79 8.85 -5.55 -11.82
CA ILE A 79 7.53 -4.94 -11.72
C ILE A 79 6.48 -6.01 -12.05
N ILE A 80 5.79 -6.50 -11.03
CA ILE A 80 4.79 -7.56 -11.17
C ILE A 80 3.41 -6.93 -11.27
N THR A 81 2.66 -7.24 -12.33
CA THR A 81 1.30 -6.71 -12.54
C THR A 81 0.22 -7.80 -12.50
N ASN A 82 0.55 -9.03 -12.91
CA ASN A 82 -0.37 -10.17 -12.89
C ASN A 82 0.31 -11.37 -12.20
N PRO A 83 0.41 -11.39 -10.86
CA PRO A 83 1.07 -12.47 -10.16
C PRO A 83 0.31 -13.79 -10.37
N ARG A 84 0.96 -14.84 -10.90
CA ARG A 84 0.35 -16.16 -11.18
C ARG A 84 -0.91 -16.08 -12.05
N ASP A 85 -0.86 -15.25 -13.10
CA ASP A 85 -1.98 -15.00 -14.02
C ASP A 85 -3.29 -14.55 -13.35
N MET A 86 -3.16 -13.98 -12.15
CA MET A 86 -4.26 -13.46 -11.36
C MET A 86 -4.55 -12.03 -11.78
N ASP A 87 -5.84 -11.71 -11.91
CA ASP A 87 -6.29 -10.33 -12.04
C ASP A 87 -5.80 -9.49 -10.84
N SER A 88 -5.02 -8.44 -11.10
CA SER A 88 -4.51 -7.47 -10.12
C SER A 88 -5.58 -6.87 -9.21
N ALA A 89 -6.81 -6.71 -9.68
CA ALA A 89 -7.94 -6.25 -8.86
C ALA A 89 -8.38 -7.27 -7.80
N MET A 90 -8.09 -8.55 -8.01
CA MET A 90 -8.50 -9.64 -7.11
C MET A 90 -7.42 -10.02 -6.09
N VAL A 91 -6.18 -9.55 -6.26
CA VAL A 91 -5.03 -9.94 -5.42
C VAL A 91 -5.29 -9.71 -3.94
N ALA A 92 -5.77 -8.51 -3.57
CA ALA A 92 -6.06 -8.18 -2.17
C ALA A 92 -7.18 -9.05 -1.58
N TRP A 93 -8.26 -9.26 -2.33
CA TRP A 93 -9.38 -10.09 -1.88
C TRP A 93 -8.99 -11.56 -1.69
N LYS A 94 -8.23 -12.12 -2.64
CA LYS A 94 -7.70 -13.49 -2.51
C LYS A 94 -6.71 -13.61 -1.34
N GLY A 95 -5.91 -12.59 -1.09
CA GLY A 95 -5.05 -12.51 0.10
C GLY A 95 -5.86 -12.57 1.40
N ALA A 96 -6.98 -11.84 1.47
CA ALA A 96 -7.89 -11.89 2.63
C ALA A 96 -8.54 -13.27 2.81
N CYS A 97 -8.95 -13.94 1.72
CA CYS A 97 -9.45 -15.32 1.79
C CYS A 97 -8.38 -16.28 2.35
N ILE A 98 -7.15 -16.20 1.85
CA ILE A 98 -6.03 -17.02 2.37
C ILE A 98 -5.81 -16.71 3.85
N MET A 99 -5.77 -15.42 4.23
CA MET A 99 -5.62 -14.99 5.62
C MET A 99 -6.71 -15.60 6.52
N SER A 100 -7.97 -15.62 6.10
CA SER A 100 -9.08 -16.19 6.89
C SER A 100 -8.97 -17.70 7.12
N CYS A 101 -8.19 -18.40 6.30
CA CYS A 101 -7.94 -19.83 6.40
C CYS A 101 -6.68 -20.18 7.20
N LEU A 102 -5.88 -19.19 7.62
CA LEU A 102 -4.71 -19.45 8.46
C LEU A 102 -5.16 -19.91 9.84
N GLU A 103 -4.41 -20.83 10.43
CA GLU A 103 -4.68 -21.27 11.80
C GLU A 103 -4.69 -20.06 12.73
N THR A 104 -3.68 -19.19 12.70
CA THR A 104 -3.57 -17.98 13.52
C THR A 104 -4.68 -16.94 13.31
N ALA A 105 -5.49 -17.04 12.24
CA ALA A 105 -6.59 -16.12 12.02
C ALA A 105 -7.64 -16.17 13.14
N HIS A 106 -7.73 -17.31 13.85
CA HIS A 106 -8.68 -17.44 14.96
C HIS A 106 -8.41 -16.44 16.09
N GLU A 107 -7.16 -16.03 16.27
CA GLU A 107 -6.73 -15.08 17.30
C GLU A 107 -7.16 -13.64 16.97
N LEU A 108 -7.53 -13.35 15.72
CA LEU A 108 -7.88 -12.01 15.24
C LEU A 108 -9.38 -11.73 15.25
N TRP A 109 -10.23 -12.75 15.41
CA TRP A 109 -11.68 -12.56 15.40
C TRP A 109 -12.16 -11.73 16.59
N ILE A 110 -13.10 -10.84 16.32
CA ILE A 110 -13.77 -10.03 17.33
C ILE A 110 -15.22 -10.48 17.40
N ASN A 111 -15.59 -11.10 18.51
CA ASN A 111 -16.96 -11.55 18.71
C ASN A 111 -17.85 -10.41 19.24
N GLN A 112 -19.15 -10.55 19.04
CA GLN A 112 -20.13 -9.55 19.45
C GLN A 112 -20.05 -9.23 20.96
N ASP A 113 -19.89 -10.24 21.81
CA ASP A 113 -19.83 -10.04 23.26
C ASP A 113 -18.56 -9.34 23.72
N GLU A 114 -17.42 -9.62 23.06
CA GLU A 114 -16.16 -8.93 23.35
C GLU A 114 -16.24 -7.47 22.91
N TRP A 115 -16.84 -7.19 21.74
CA TRP A 115 -17.08 -5.83 21.27
C TRP A 115 -18.00 -5.04 22.19
N LYS A 116 -19.11 -5.64 22.66
CA LYS A 116 -20.01 -4.98 23.62
C LYS A 116 -19.33 -4.63 24.95
N LYS A 117 -18.38 -5.45 25.41
CA LYS A 117 -17.66 -5.26 26.68
C LYS A 117 -16.48 -4.29 26.58
N CYS A 118 -15.67 -4.42 25.53
CA CYS A 118 -14.39 -3.71 25.39
C CYS A 118 -14.44 -2.57 24.36
N GLY A 119 -15.41 -2.59 23.44
CA GLY A 119 -15.50 -1.65 22.33
C GLY A 119 -14.21 -1.56 21.53
N VAL A 120 -13.84 -0.34 21.12
CA VAL A 120 -12.63 -0.04 20.33
C VAL A 120 -11.34 -0.54 20.99
N ARG A 121 -11.29 -0.68 22.32
CA ARG A 121 -10.08 -1.13 23.03
C ARG A 121 -9.62 -2.51 22.57
N ILE A 122 -10.54 -3.38 22.16
CA ILE A 122 -10.22 -4.74 21.71
C ILE A 122 -9.31 -4.77 20.48
N LEU A 123 -9.32 -3.71 19.66
CA LEU A 123 -8.48 -3.63 18.47
C LEU A 123 -6.99 -3.63 18.81
N ARG A 124 -6.60 -3.14 20.00
CA ARG A 124 -5.21 -3.22 20.47
C ARG A 124 -4.72 -4.65 20.71
N GLU A 125 -5.64 -5.57 20.97
CA GLU A 125 -5.35 -6.97 21.29
C GLU A 125 -5.56 -7.89 20.07
N ARG A 126 -6.55 -7.60 19.23
CA ARG A 126 -6.99 -8.49 18.12
C ARG A 126 -6.56 -8.04 16.73
N ALA A 127 -6.10 -6.80 16.54
CA ALA A 127 -5.69 -6.34 15.21
C ALA A 127 -4.35 -7.00 14.80
N PRO A 128 -4.20 -7.43 13.53
CA PRO A 128 -2.95 -7.99 13.03
C PRO A 128 -1.86 -6.92 12.79
N PHE A 129 -2.14 -5.67 13.18
CA PHE A 129 -1.28 -4.51 13.08
C PHE A 129 -1.48 -3.61 14.29
N THR A 130 -0.50 -2.76 14.60
CA THR A 130 -0.60 -1.82 15.71
C THR A 130 -1.75 -0.85 15.51
N TRP A 131 -2.70 -0.85 16.46
CA TRP A 131 -3.89 0.00 16.48
C TRP A 131 -3.76 1.19 17.43
#